data_AF-A0A1Q5PUC0-F1
#
_entry.id   AF-A0A1Q5PUC0-F1
#
_cell.length_a   1.000
_cell.length_b   1.000
_cell.length_c   1.000
_cell.angle_alpha   90.00
_cell.angle_beta   90.00
_cell.angle_gamma   90.00
#
_symmetry.space_group_name_H-M   'P 1'
#
loop_
_entity.id
_entity.type
_entity.pdbx_description
1 polymer ?
#
loop_
_entity_poly.entity_id
_entity_poly.type
_entity_poly.pdbx_seq_one_letter_code
_entity_poly.pdbx_strand_id
1 'polypeptide(L)'
;MSPSVPRPGDVYAWWLAPWQVEVPLQVVTVDDARARFVVLDRLAAGLLELAHVRAARPLCLTHCYWSGQSVGGELELPLPGELRPLGALPRRKLRVERNCAGLAELAGLLGYHCWWRSLPDATKAAYARASDALVRLPGWTWDERPVALPATTERFLDLSATPGPQASLWALTRLPRLCQLVLTRWWPEVTDLVARRHLICELVLGDHGQAQLDLTHSSLLQLTVDSAGLQRLRLPSSLNSLFLRGPVEPALRVEAAAAGDWLDLTLNSSPRPVAGLMGVRVLKLHFTAPVSLAALPAAFPQLERLTLIGPRRLVTEREALAALPACQVQAFGEE
;
A
#
# COMPACT_ATOMS: atom_id res chain seq x y z
N MET A 1 17.49 17.93 -25.75
CA MET A 1 16.30 17.62 -26.59
C MET A 1 15.08 18.05 -25.82
N SER A 2 14.27 18.96 -26.35
CA SER A 2 13.01 19.33 -25.70
C SER A 2 12.12 18.08 -25.62
N PRO A 3 11.45 17.81 -24.48
CA PRO A 3 10.58 16.65 -24.37
C PRO A 3 9.45 16.78 -25.41
N SER A 4 9.33 15.78 -26.28
CA SER A 4 8.25 15.74 -27.26
C SER A 4 6.91 15.64 -26.52
N VAL A 5 5.94 16.49 -26.89
CA VAL A 5 4.59 16.43 -26.35
C VAL A 5 4.00 15.04 -26.58
N PRO A 6 3.51 14.34 -25.55
CA PRO A 6 2.96 13.00 -25.71
C PRO A 6 1.74 13.01 -26.62
N ARG A 7 1.54 11.92 -27.36
CA ARG A 7 0.39 11.71 -28.23
C ARG A 7 -0.35 10.43 -27.86
N PRO A 8 -1.67 10.36 -28.06
CA PRO A 8 -2.38 9.11 -27.87
C PRO A 8 -1.81 7.99 -28.76
N GLY A 9 -1.48 6.87 -28.12
CA GLY A 9 -0.75 5.75 -28.71
C GLY A 9 0.70 5.62 -28.23
N ASP A 10 1.32 6.71 -27.79
CA ASP A 10 2.69 6.68 -27.26
C ASP A 10 2.76 5.77 -26.01
N VAL A 11 3.87 5.07 -25.87
CA VAL A 11 4.14 4.16 -24.77
C VAL A 11 5.42 4.58 -24.06
N TYR A 12 5.33 4.61 -22.73
CA TYR A 12 6.44 4.92 -21.85
C TYR A 12 6.69 3.72 -20.93
N ALA A 13 7.96 3.51 -20.56
CA ALA A 13 8.35 2.65 -19.46
C ALA A 13 8.59 3.50 -18.22
N TRP A 14 8.09 3.04 -17.09
CA TRP A 14 8.33 3.63 -15.78
C TRP A 14 8.97 2.60 -14.86
N TRP A 15 10.05 2.98 -14.18
CA TRP A 15 10.74 2.08 -13.25
C TRP A 15 10.08 2.08 -11.87
N LEU A 16 9.49 0.95 -11.49
CA LEU A 16 8.95 0.74 -10.14
C LEU A 16 10.05 0.19 -9.23
N ALA A 17 10.79 1.10 -8.61
CA ALA A 17 12.02 0.77 -7.86
C ALA A 17 11.84 -0.31 -6.77
N PRO A 18 10.80 -0.29 -5.90
CA PRO A 18 10.68 -1.28 -4.82
C PRO A 18 10.54 -2.72 -5.32
N TRP A 19 9.97 -2.90 -6.52
CA TRP A 19 9.73 -4.19 -7.13
C TRP A 19 10.73 -4.54 -8.23
N GLN A 20 11.64 -3.60 -8.55
CA GLN A 20 12.65 -3.72 -9.60
C GLN A 20 12.04 -4.17 -10.94
N VAL A 21 10.95 -3.52 -11.35
CA VAL A 21 10.27 -3.80 -12.62
C VAL A 21 9.99 -2.54 -13.41
N GLU A 22 10.12 -2.61 -14.73
CA GLU A 22 9.58 -1.61 -15.63
C GLU A 22 8.10 -1.88 -15.92
N VAL A 23 7.32 -0.80 -15.85
CA VAL A 23 5.88 -0.75 -16.04
C VAL A 23 5.57 -0.01 -17.33
N PRO A 24 4.93 -0.66 -18.31
CA PRO A 24 4.47 0.03 -19.52
C PRO A 24 3.21 0.85 -19.30
N LEU A 25 3.25 2.11 -19.69
CA LEU A 25 2.14 3.06 -19.68
C LEU A 25 1.83 3.47 -21.12
N GLN A 26 0.62 3.20 -21.62
CA GLN A 26 0.17 3.68 -22.92
C GLN A 26 -0.70 4.93 -22.76
N VAL A 27 -0.35 6.00 -23.45
CA VAL A 27 -1.14 7.24 -23.50
C VAL A 27 -2.43 6.99 -24.30
N VAL A 28 -3.57 7.31 -23.70
CA VAL A 28 -4.91 7.09 -24.27
C VAL A 28 -5.53 8.39 -24.76
N THR A 29 -5.40 9.48 -23.99
CA THR A 29 -5.84 10.83 -24.37
C THR A 29 -4.84 11.85 -23.84
N VAL A 30 -4.76 13.00 -24.51
CA VAL A 30 -3.93 14.13 -24.09
C VAL A 30 -4.76 15.38 -24.28
N ASP A 31 -4.80 16.24 -23.26
CA ASP A 31 -5.33 17.60 -23.31
C ASP A 31 -4.20 18.62 -23.06
N ASP A 32 -4.55 19.90 -22.90
CA ASP A 32 -3.57 20.98 -22.77
C ASP A 32 -2.73 20.91 -21.48
N ALA A 33 -3.20 20.19 -20.45
CA ALA A 33 -2.55 20.13 -19.14
C ALA A 33 -2.12 18.72 -18.74
N ARG A 34 -2.75 17.67 -19.29
CA ARG A 34 -2.63 16.30 -18.79
C ARG A 34 -2.62 15.26 -19.90
N ALA A 35 -1.92 14.17 -19.62
CA ALA A 35 -2.00 12.93 -20.38
C ALA A 35 -2.67 11.85 -19.53
N ARG A 36 -3.73 11.24 -20.07
CA ARG A 36 -4.34 10.04 -19.50
C ARG A 36 -3.67 8.81 -20.06
N PHE A 37 -3.34 7.86 -19.20
CA PHE A 37 -2.66 6.62 -19.56
C PHE A 37 -3.38 5.40 -19.00
N VAL A 38 -3.06 4.24 -19.56
CA VAL A 38 -3.44 2.93 -19.07
C VAL A 38 -2.18 2.08 -18.90
N VAL A 39 -2.15 1.28 -17.84
CA VAL A 39 -1.05 0.35 -17.58
C VAL A 39 -1.25 -0.90 -18.43
N LEU A 40 -0.17 -1.42 -19.02
CA LEU A 40 -0.22 -2.68 -19.77
C LEU A 40 0.29 -3.86 -18.91
N ASP A 41 -0.24 -5.06 -19.14
CA ASP A 41 -0.02 -6.29 -18.36
C ASP A 41 1.35 -6.98 -18.58
N ARG A 42 2.35 -6.26 -19.09
CA ARG A 42 3.69 -6.78 -19.45
C ARG A 42 4.78 -6.07 -18.68
N LEU A 43 4.78 -6.26 -17.37
CA LEU A 43 5.84 -5.77 -16.48
C LEU A 43 7.08 -6.67 -16.57
N ALA A 44 8.26 -6.07 -16.67
CA ALA A 44 9.54 -6.78 -16.86
C ALA A 44 10.57 -6.39 -15.79
N ALA A 45 11.37 -7.34 -15.32
CA ALA A 45 12.46 -7.06 -14.36
C ALA A 45 13.70 -6.38 -15.00
N GLY A 46 13.69 -6.20 -16.31
CA GLY A 46 14.75 -5.57 -17.07
C GLY A 46 14.19 -4.56 -18.07
N LEU A 47 15.05 -4.08 -18.96
CA LEU A 47 14.72 -3.06 -19.93
C LEU A 47 13.58 -3.52 -20.85
N LEU A 48 12.45 -2.83 -20.76
CA LEU A 48 11.30 -2.99 -21.61
C LEU A 48 11.56 -2.28 -22.94
N GLU A 49 11.06 -2.91 -24.00
CA GLU A 49 11.12 -2.41 -25.37
C GLU A 49 9.72 -2.48 -25.95
N LEU A 50 9.47 -1.69 -27.00
CA LEU A 50 8.15 -1.67 -27.63
C LEU A 50 7.67 -3.06 -28.09
N ALA A 51 8.59 -3.92 -28.54
CA ALA A 51 8.28 -5.28 -28.99
C ALA A 51 7.63 -6.13 -27.87
N HIS A 52 8.10 -5.98 -26.63
CA HIS A 52 7.59 -6.71 -25.47
C HIS A 52 6.12 -6.41 -25.16
N VAL A 53 5.64 -5.23 -25.56
CA VAL A 53 4.31 -4.72 -25.21
C VAL A 53 3.33 -4.66 -26.38
N ARG A 54 3.75 -5.08 -27.59
CA ARG A 54 2.88 -5.08 -28.78
C ARG A 54 1.59 -5.87 -28.58
N ALA A 55 1.67 -7.01 -27.91
CA ALA A 55 0.53 -7.89 -27.62
C ALA A 55 -0.02 -7.72 -26.19
N ALA A 56 0.53 -6.79 -25.40
CA ALA A 56 0.07 -6.55 -24.03
C ALA A 56 -1.39 -6.10 -24.03
N ARG A 57 -2.11 -6.37 -22.95
CA ARG A 57 -3.49 -5.92 -22.71
C ARG A 57 -3.48 -4.88 -21.58
N PRO A 58 -4.55 -4.09 -21.40
CA PRO A 58 -4.71 -3.33 -20.17
C PRO A 58 -4.55 -4.24 -18.96
N LEU A 59 -3.77 -3.78 -17.98
CA LEU A 59 -3.64 -4.47 -16.72
C LEU A 59 -4.97 -4.36 -15.96
N CYS A 60 -5.55 -5.52 -15.65
CA CYS A 60 -6.74 -5.66 -14.82
C CYS A 60 -6.36 -6.38 -13.52
N LEU A 61 -6.77 -5.84 -12.38
CA LEU A 61 -6.52 -6.46 -11.07
C LEU A 61 -7.75 -7.27 -10.65
N THR A 62 -7.54 -8.54 -10.30
CA THR A 62 -8.62 -9.52 -10.02
C THR A 62 -8.46 -10.22 -8.67
N HIS A 63 -7.61 -9.68 -7.80
CA HIS A 63 -7.29 -10.22 -6.49
C HIS A 63 -7.63 -9.23 -5.39
N CYS A 64 -7.74 -9.71 -4.16
CA CYS A 64 -8.20 -8.95 -3.00
C CYS A 64 -9.50 -8.18 -3.36
N TYR A 65 -9.55 -6.90 -2.99
CA TYR A 65 -10.67 -5.99 -3.19
C TYR A 65 -10.92 -5.54 -4.65
N TRP A 66 -10.19 -6.07 -5.64
CA TRP A 66 -10.37 -5.69 -7.06
C TRP A 66 -11.19 -6.67 -7.89
N SER A 67 -12.11 -6.10 -8.67
CA SER A 67 -13.10 -6.80 -9.47
C SER A 67 -12.80 -6.82 -10.98
N GLY A 68 -11.52 -6.76 -11.38
CA GLY A 68 -11.10 -6.84 -12.79
C GLY A 68 -11.02 -5.50 -13.51
N GLN A 69 -11.05 -4.38 -12.77
CA GLN A 69 -10.95 -3.04 -13.34
C GLN A 69 -9.59 -2.80 -13.98
N SER A 70 -9.58 -2.16 -15.16
CA SER A 70 -8.36 -1.71 -15.81
C SER A 70 -7.71 -0.56 -15.02
N VAL A 71 -6.38 -0.63 -14.89
CA VAL A 71 -5.60 0.35 -14.13
C VAL A 71 -5.03 1.42 -15.07
N GLY A 72 -5.17 2.68 -14.69
CA GLY A 72 -4.59 3.82 -15.40
C GLY A 72 -4.57 5.04 -14.52
N GLY A 73 -4.32 6.20 -15.12
CA GLY A 73 -4.18 7.44 -14.38
C GLY A 73 -4.07 8.65 -15.28
N GLU A 74 -3.87 9.79 -14.64
CA GLU A 74 -3.51 11.05 -15.29
C GLU A 74 -2.13 11.51 -14.80
N LEU A 75 -1.36 12.08 -15.72
CA LEU A 75 -0.10 12.76 -15.43
C LEU A 75 -0.16 14.17 -15.98
N GLU A 76 0.36 15.12 -15.21
CA GLU A 76 0.50 16.50 -15.64
C GLU A 76 1.58 16.64 -16.71
N LEU A 77 1.41 17.63 -17.58
CA LEU A 77 2.39 18.00 -18.59
C LEU A 77 3.31 19.12 -18.06
N PRO A 78 4.62 19.08 -18.39
CA PRO A 78 5.30 18.02 -19.13
C PRO A 78 5.37 16.71 -18.32
N LEU A 79 5.37 15.58 -19.03
CA LEU A 79 5.45 14.28 -18.39
C LEU A 79 6.69 14.16 -17.49
N PRO A 80 6.60 13.42 -16.36
CA PRO A 80 7.74 13.20 -15.47
C PRO A 80 8.96 12.64 -16.21
N GLY A 81 10.15 13.19 -15.92
CA GLY A 81 11.40 12.79 -16.58
C GLY A 81 11.86 11.36 -16.28
N GLU A 82 11.25 10.73 -15.29
CA GLU A 82 11.40 9.30 -14.96
C GLU A 82 10.70 8.36 -15.96
N LEU A 83 9.88 8.89 -16.88
CA LEU A 83 9.27 8.12 -17.96
C LEU A 83 10.19 8.02 -19.18
N ARG A 84 10.55 6.79 -19.55
CA ARG A 84 11.37 6.50 -20.72
C ARG A 84 10.48 6.19 -21.93
N PRO A 85 10.57 6.93 -23.05
CA PRO A 85 9.77 6.64 -24.23
C PRO A 85 10.18 5.30 -24.86
N LEU A 86 9.19 4.47 -25.22
CA LEU A 86 9.39 3.20 -25.93
C LEU A 86 9.02 3.29 -27.43
N GLY A 87 8.16 4.23 -27.80
CA GLY A 87 7.60 4.39 -29.14
C GLY A 87 6.08 4.46 -29.09
N ALA A 88 5.40 4.02 -30.14
CA ALA A 88 3.93 4.09 -30.21
C ALA A 88 3.32 2.74 -30.59
N LEU A 89 2.17 2.45 -29.99
CA LEU A 89 1.28 1.35 -30.39
C LEU A 89 0.02 1.91 -31.06
N PRO A 90 -0.69 1.10 -31.88
CA PRO A 90 -1.99 1.50 -32.40
C PRO A 90 -2.90 2.00 -31.29
N ARG A 91 -3.66 3.07 -31.58
CA ARG A 91 -4.64 3.60 -30.64
C ARG A 91 -5.68 2.52 -30.35
N ARG A 92 -5.70 2.06 -29.12
CA ARG A 92 -6.72 1.14 -28.62
C ARG A 92 -7.76 1.96 -27.89
N LYS A 93 -9.04 1.63 -28.08
CA LYS A 93 -10.12 2.18 -27.25
C LYS A 93 -10.02 1.56 -25.86
N LEU A 94 -9.09 2.06 -25.05
CA LEU A 94 -8.84 1.58 -23.70
C LEU A 94 -9.64 2.47 -22.75
N ARG A 95 -10.51 1.85 -21.97
CA ARG A 95 -11.15 2.54 -20.85
C ARG A 95 -10.25 2.38 -19.64
N VAL A 96 -9.98 3.47 -18.94
CA VAL A 96 -9.41 3.45 -17.59
C VAL A 96 -10.59 3.40 -16.64
N GLU A 97 -10.73 2.31 -15.89
CA GLU A 97 -11.81 2.14 -14.93
C GLU A 97 -11.38 2.56 -13.53
N ARG A 98 -10.10 2.33 -13.19
CA ARG A 98 -9.48 2.87 -11.99
C ARG A 98 -8.46 3.94 -12.36
N ASN A 99 -8.75 5.18 -11.95
CA ASN A 99 -7.94 6.36 -12.26
C ASN A 99 -7.08 6.74 -11.05
N CYS A 100 -5.76 6.55 -11.15
CA CYS A 100 -4.80 7.04 -10.17
C CYS A 100 -4.44 8.51 -10.45
N ALA A 101 -4.30 9.30 -9.40
CA ALA A 101 -3.98 10.73 -9.47
C ALA A 101 -2.51 11.03 -9.82
N GLY A 102 -1.67 10.00 -10.00
CA GLY A 102 -0.27 10.13 -10.41
C GLY A 102 0.54 8.85 -10.17
N LEU A 103 1.85 8.93 -10.44
CA LEU A 103 2.77 7.78 -10.34
C LEU A 103 2.90 7.25 -8.90
N ALA A 104 2.84 8.10 -7.88
CA ALA A 104 2.93 7.66 -6.49
C ALA A 104 1.75 6.76 -6.07
N GLU A 105 0.51 7.14 -6.39
CA GLU A 105 -0.66 6.29 -6.11
C GLU A 105 -0.60 5.00 -6.93
N LEU A 106 -0.14 5.12 -8.19
CA LEU A 106 0.06 3.98 -9.06
C LEU A 106 1.11 3.02 -8.50
N ALA A 107 2.20 3.51 -7.88
CA ALA A 107 3.24 2.68 -7.27
C ALA A 107 2.65 1.75 -6.20
N GLY A 108 1.87 2.32 -5.28
CA GLY A 108 1.20 1.57 -4.22
C GLY A 108 0.28 0.49 -4.78
N LEU A 109 -0.48 0.83 -5.83
CA LEU A 109 -1.36 -0.12 -6.51
C LEU A 109 -0.60 -1.25 -7.23
N LEU A 110 0.44 -0.91 -7.99
CA LEU A 110 1.24 -1.90 -8.71
C LEU A 110 2.06 -2.78 -7.77
N GLY A 111 2.35 -2.31 -6.56
CA GLY A 111 2.96 -3.15 -5.53
C GLY A 111 2.11 -4.39 -5.22
N TYR A 112 0.79 -4.26 -5.11
CA TYR A 112 -0.10 -5.41 -4.98
C TYR A 112 -0.06 -6.32 -6.21
N HIS A 113 -0.01 -5.74 -7.41
CA HIS A 113 0.10 -6.57 -8.61
C HIS A 113 1.40 -7.38 -8.65
N CYS A 114 2.52 -6.77 -8.29
CA CYS A 114 3.83 -7.42 -8.25
C CYS A 114 3.88 -8.49 -7.16
N TRP A 115 3.35 -8.20 -5.97
CA TRP A 115 3.13 -9.18 -4.91
C TRP A 115 2.29 -10.37 -5.39
N TRP A 116 1.13 -10.13 -6.01
CA TRP A 116 0.25 -11.19 -6.51
C TRP A 116 0.98 -12.08 -7.52
N ARG A 117 1.78 -11.49 -8.42
CA ARG A 117 2.61 -12.25 -9.37
C ARG A 117 3.66 -13.12 -8.70
N SER A 118 4.19 -12.68 -7.55
CA SER A 118 5.19 -13.44 -6.78
C SER A 118 4.60 -14.65 -6.04
N LEU A 119 3.28 -14.72 -5.87
CA LEU A 119 2.63 -15.82 -5.18
C LEU A 119 2.72 -17.14 -5.97
N PRO A 120 2.83 -18.29 -5.27
CA PRO A 120 2.80 -19.60 -5.90
C PRO A 120 1.53 -19.85 -6.72
N ASP A 121 1.65 -20.57 -7.84
CA ASP A 121 0.51 -20.89 -8.71
C ASP A 121 -0.60 -21.65 -7.98
N ALA A 122 -0.24 -22.55 -7.06
CA ALA A 122 -1.21 -23.25 -6.22
C ALA A 122 -2.05 -22.30 -5.36
N THR A 123 -1.45 -21.20 -4.85
CA THR A 123 -2.17 -20.17 -4.09
C THR A 123 -3.15 -19.43 -4.99
N LYS A 124 -2.70 -18.98 -6.17
CA LYS A 124 -3.55 -18.29 -7.15
C LYS A 124 -4.69 -19.18 -7.64
N ALA A 125 -4.44 -20.48 -7.86
CA ALA A 125 -5.45 -21.45 -8.25
C ALA A 125 -6.45 -21.77 -7.12
N ALA A 126 -6.01 -21.81 -5.86
CA ALA A 126 -6.92 -21.95 -4.72
C ALA A 126 -7.81 -20.71 -4.56
N TYR A 127 -7.22 -19.52 -4.69
CA TYR A 127 -7.96 -18.25 -4.68
C TYR A 127 -9.04 -18.21 -5.77
N ALA A 128 -8.69 -18.57 -7.01
CA ALA A 128 -9.63 -18.53 -8.14
C ALA A 128 -10.75 -19.57 -8.06
N ARG A 129 -10.52 -20.71 -7.39
CA ARG A 129 -11.54 -21.76 -7.19
C ARG A 129 -12.45 -21.53 -5.99
N ALA A 130 -12.14 -20.53 -5.16
CA ALA A 130 -12.97 -20.21 -4.01
C ALA A 130 -14.40 -19.88 -4.44
N SER A 131 -15.38 -20.38 -3.69
CA SER A 131 -16.80 -20.15 -3.91
C SER A 131 -17.46 -19.73 -2.60
N ASP A 132 -18.75 -19.45 -2.61
CA ASP A 132 -19.50 -19.10 -1.40
C ASP A 132 -19.80 -20.31 -0.50
N ALA A 133 -19.22 -21.47 -0.78
CA ALA A 133 -19.27 -22.62 0.11
C ALA A 133 -18.68 -22.27 1.48
N LEU A 134 -19.39 -22.67 2.55
CA LEU A 134 -18.99 -22.37 3.92
C LEU A 134 -17.82 -23.25 4.37
N VAL A 135 -16.81 -22.59 4.94
CA VAL A 135 -15.61 -23.17 5.55
C VAL A 135 -15.72 -23.01 7.05
N ARG A 136 -15.74 -24.14 7.77
CA ARG A 136 -15.72 -24.14 9.24
C ARG A 136 -14.32 -23.81 9.75
N LEU A 137 -14.25 -22.91 10.73
CA LEU A 137 -13.04 -22.50 11.42
C LEU A 137 -13.00 -23.14 12.82
N PRO A 138 -12.23 -24.23 13.03
CA PRO A 138 -12.16 -24.91 14.32
C PRO A 138 -11.72 -23.96 15.44
N GLY A 139 -12.36 -24.09 16.62
CA GLY A 139 -12.04 -23.32 17.82
C GLY A 139 -12.62 -21.90 17.86
N TRP A 140 -13.14 -21.37 16.74
CA TRP A 140 -13.74 -20.05 16.68
C TRP A 140 -15.26 -20.10 16.89
N THR A 141 -15.80 -19.20 17.72
CA THR A 141 -17.25 -19.10 17.94
C THR A 141 -17.81 -17.67 17.82
N TRP A 142 -19.08 -17.58 17.43
CA TRP A 142 -19.93 -16.38 17.47
C TRP A 142 -21.14 -16.69 18.33
N ASP A 143 -21.29 -16.01 19.47
CA ASP A 143 -22.36 -16.28 20.43
C ASP A 143 -22.51 -17.79 20.71
N GLU A 144 -21.40 -18.43 21.06
CA GLU A 144 -21.28 -19.88 21.34
C GLU A 144 -21.51 -20.82 20.14
N ARG A 145 -21.72 -20.30 18.92
CA ARG A 145 -21.89 -21.10 17.70
C ARG A 145 -20.59 -21.21 16.91
N PRO A 146 -20.26 -22.37 16.31
CA PRO A 146 -19.07 -22.50 15.48
C PRO A 146 -19.05 -21.50 14.32
N VAL A 147 -17.91 -20.83 14.12
CA VAL A 147 -17.73 -19.91 12.99
C VAL A 147 -17.61 -20.71 11.69
N ALA A 148 -18.43 -20.34 10.71
CA ALA A 148 -18.32 -20.80 9.34
C ALA A 148 -18.42 -19.59 8.41
N LEU A 149 -17.41 -19.43 7.55
CA LEU A 149 -17.30 -18.28 6.64
C LEU A 149 -17.29 -18.77 5.18
N PRO A 150 -17.82 -18.01 4.22
CA PRO A 150 -17.63 -18.32 2.81
C PRO A 150 -16.14 -18.50 2.46
N ALA A 151 -15.79 -19.45 1.60
CA ALA A 151 -14.39 -19.59 1.13
C ALA A 151 -13.90 -18.33 0.38
N THR A 152 -14.83 -17.48 -0.06
CA THR A 152 -14.62 -16.17 -0.65
C THR A 152 -14.25 -15.07 0.34
N THR A 153 -14.24 -15.34 1.66
CA THR A 153 -13.85 -14.35 2.67
C THR A 153 -12.40 -13.88 2.49
N GLU A 154 -12.25 -12.56 2.35
CA GLU A 154 -10.95 -11.89 2.15
C GLU A 154 -10.40 -11.23 3.41
N ARG A 155 -11.30 -10.92 4.35
CA ARG A 155 -10.99 -10.22 5.60
C ARG A 155 -11.49 -11.00 6.79
N PHE A 156 -10.65 -11.10 7.81
CA PHE A 156 -11.03 -11.62 9.12
C PHE A 156 -10.83 -10.56 10.19
N LEU A 157 -11.81 -10.43 11.10
CA LEU A 157 -11.77 -9.55 12.27
C LEU A 157 -12.00 -10.40 13.52
N ASP A 158 -11.03 -10.43 14.43
CA ASP A 158 -11.15 -11.23 15.66
C ASP A 158 -12.13 -10.62 16.67
N LEU A 159 -12.38 -9.32 16.66
CA LEU A 159 -13.40 -8.71 17.53
C LEU A 159 -14.80 -9.28 17.29
N SER A 160 -15.09 -9.66 16.04
CA SER A 160 -16.37 -10.26 15.71
C SER A 160 -16.51 -11.66 16.31
N ALA A 161 -15.41 -12.34 16.66
CA ALA A 161 -15.38 -13.73 17.09
C ALA A 161 -14.83 -13.92 18.51
N THR A 162 -15.55 -14.67 19.33
CA THR A 162 -15.02 -15.07 20.63
C THR A 162 -14.07 -16.24 20.42
N PRO A 163 -12.79 -16.12 20.78
CA PRO A 163 -11.88 -17.24 20.68
C PRO A 163 -12.23 -18.28 21.75
N GLY A 164 -12.56 -19.51 21.33
CA GLY A 164 -12.66 -20.63 22.25
C GLY A 164 -11.29 -21.09 22.74
N PRO A 165 -11.21 -22.03 23.70
CA PRO A 165 -9.95 -22.53 24.26
C PRO A 165 -9.01 -23.18 23.22
N GLN A 166 -9.56 -23.56 22.06
CA GLN A 166 -8.83 -24.20 20.95
C GLN A 166 -8.73 -23.28 19.72
N ALA A 167 -9.09 -22.00 19.84
CA ALA A 167 -8.98 -21.05 18.74
C ALA A 167 -7.51 -20.86 18.36
N SER A 168 -7.24 -20.94 17.06
CA SER A 168 -5.93 -20.73 16.47
C SER A 168 -6.08 -19.92 15.19
N LEU A 169 -5.18 -18.98 14.95
CA LEU A 169 -5.12 -18.25 13.68
C LEU A 169 -4.77 -19.19 12.52
N TRP A 170 -4.11 -20.33 12.78
CA TRP A 170 -3.87 -21.34 11.74
C TRP A 170 -5.15 -21.91 11.14
N ALA A 171 -6.28 -21.91 11.86
CA ALA A 171 -7.58 -22.30 11.32
C ALA A 171 -7.99 -21.42 10.11
N LEU A 172 -7.54 -20.16 10.08
CA LEU A 172 -7.84 -19.21 9.01
C LEU A 172 -7.17 -19.57 7.69
N THR A 173 -6.15 -20.43 7.69
CA THR A 173 -5.52 -20.92 6.45
C THR A 173 -6.46 -21.73 5.56
N ARG A 174 -7.60 -22.18 6.12
CA ARG A 174 -8.68 -22.83 5.37
C ARG A 174 -9.42 -21.88 4.43
N LEU A 175 -9.28 -20.57 4.62
CA LEU A 175 -9.89 -19.55 3.76
C LEU A 175 -8.92 -19.22 2.61
N PRO A 176 -9.21 -19.67 1.37
CA PRO A 176 -8.27 -19.54 0.25
C PRO A 176 -8.12 -18.09 -0.24
N ARG A 177 -9.08 -17.19 0.05
CA ARG A 177 -9.04 -15.77 -0.34
C ARG A 177 -8.63 -14.81 0.77
N LEU A 178 -8.35 -15.29 1.97
CA LEU A 178 -8.00 -14.44 3.10
C LEU A 178 -6.68 -13.69 2.85
N CYS A 179 -6.78 -12.37 2.69
CA CYS A 179 -5.67 -11.48 2.42
C CYS A 179 -5.50 -10.36 3.46
N GLN A 180 -6.51 -10.13 4.30
CA GLN A 180 -6.51 -9.11 5.34
C GLN A 180 -6.84 -9.70 6.72
N LEU A 181 -5.97 -9.42 7.70
CA LEU A 181 -6.20 -9.74 9.11
C LEU A 181 -6.36 -8.47 9.93
N VAL A 182 -7.42 -8.41 10.73
CA VAL A 182 -7.64 -7.38 11.73
C VAL A 182 -7.74 -8.04 13.10
N LEU A 183 -6.74 -7.81 13.92
CA LEU A 183 -6.59 -8.38 15.25
C LEU A 183 -6.63 -7.25 16.28
N THR A 184 -7.54 -7.32 17.22
CA THR A 184 -7.69 -6.34 18.31
C THR A 184 -7.06 -6.81 19.61
N ARG A 185 -6.26 -7.87 19.57
CA ARG A 185 -5.46 -8.39 20.67
C ARG A 185 -4.23 -9.12 20.13
N TRP A 186 -3.29 -9.46 21.01
CA TRP A 186 -2.16 -10.31 20.64
C TRP A 186 -2.55 -11.76 20.39
N TRP A 187 -1.99 -12.31 19.32
CA TRP A 187 -2.03 -13.72 19.00
C TRP A 187 -0.59 -14.20 18.79
N PRO A 188 -0.06 -15.14 19.59
CA PRO A 188 1.32 -15.59 19.47
C PRO A 188 1.70 -16.12 18.07
N GLU A 189 0.71 -16.62 17.34
CA GLU A 189 0.88 -17.20 15.99
C GLU A 189 0.97 -16.14 14.88
N VAL A 190 0.65 -14.86 15.15
CA VAL A 190 0.43 -13.87 14.08
C VAL A 190 1.65 -13.68 13.20
N THR A 191 2.85 -13.57 13.78
CA THR A 191 4.10 -13.34 13.05
C THR A 191 4.43 -14.52 12.16
N ASP A 192 4.32 -15.75 12.69
CA ASP A 192 4.57 -16.98 11.94
C ASP A 192 3.53 -17.19 10.83
N LEU A 193 2.26 -16.85 11.10
CA LEU A 193 1.20 -16.97 10.12
C LEU A 193 1.46 -16.07 8.92
N VAL A 194 1.75 -14.78 9.12
CA VAL A 194 2.01 -13.85 8.00
C VAL A 194 3.34 -14.12 7.30
N ALA A 195 4.30 -14.76 7.99
CA ALA A 195 5.55 -15.21 7.38
C ALA A 195 5.35 -16.42 6.45
N ARG A 196 4.41 -17.34 6.77
CA ARG A 196 4.18 -18.55 5.95
C ARG A 196 3.03 -18.42 4.95
N ARG A 197 2.05 -17.58 5.25
CA ARG A 197 0.86 -17.36 4.42
C ARG A 197 1.00 -16.04 3.67
N HIS A 198 1.86 -16.03 2.64
CA HIS A 198 2.16 -14.85 1.82
C HIS A 198 0.94 -14.21 1.13
N LEU A 199 -0.21 -14.89 1.06
CA LEU A 199 -1.48 -14.29 0.61
C LEU A 199 -2.01 -13.22 1.57
N ILE A 200 -1.64 -13.26 2.86
CA ILE A 200 -2.00 -12.23 3.82
C ILE A 200 -1.05 -11.06 3.60
N CYS A 201 -1.56 -10.02 2.92
CA CYS A 201 -0.81 -8.82 2.57
C CYS A 201 -1.17 -7.61 3.44
N GLU A 202 -2.23 -7.68 4.23
CA GLU A 202 -2.66 -6.59 5.10
C GLU A 202 -2.84 -7.08 6.53
N LEU A 203 -2.20 -6.39 7.47
CA LEU A 203 -2.31 -6.67 8.90
C LEU A 203 -2.67 -5.39 9.65
N VAL A 204 -3.74 -5.45 10.42
CA VAL A 204 -4.09 -4.47 11.45
C VAL A 204 -3.93 -5.15 12.80
N LEU A 205 -3.02 -4.66 13.62
CA LEU A 205 -2.71 -5.19 14.94
C LEU A 205 -2.98 -4.10 15.99
N GLY A 206 -4.02 -4.29 16.80
CA GLY A 206 -4.39 -3.41 17.91
C GLY A 206 -4.18 -4.11 19.24
N ASP A 207 -3.94 -3.32 20.30
CA ASP A 207 -3.85 -3.79 21.69
C ASP A 207 -3.02 -5.09 21.84
N HIS A 208 -1.87 -5.14 21.17
CA HIS A 208 -1.04 -6.34 21.15
C HIS A 208 -0.07 -6.43 22.33
N GLY A 209 0.16 -5.32 23.05
CA GLY A 209 1.01 -5.30 24.25
C GLY A 209 2.45 -5.79 24.06
N GLN A 210 2.95 -5.86 22.82
CA GLN A 210 4.30 -6.34 22.52
C GLN A 210 5.26 -5.16 22.43
N ALA A 211 6.38 -5.24 23.15
CA ALA A 211 7.46 -4.26 23.04
C ALA A 211 8.27 -4.41 21.75
N GLN A 212 8.27 -5.60 21.13
CA GLN A 212 9.03 -5.91 19.93
C GLN A 212 8.19 -6.72 18.94
N LEU A 213 8.24 -6.33 17.67
CA LEU A 213 7.61 -7.05 16.56
C LEU A 213 8.60 -7.22 15.41
N ASP A 214 8.78 -8.46 14.97
CA ASP A 214 9.57 -8.79 13.78
C ASP A 214 8.66 -9.34 12.68
N LEU A 215 8.51 -8.58 11.61
CA LEU A 215 7.70 -8.92 10.44
C LEU A 215 8.54 -9.05 9.18
N THR A 216 9.87 -9.12 9.30
CA THR A 216 10.82 -9.12 8.17
C THR A 216 10.59 -10.25 7.17
N HIS A 217 10.10 -11.40 7.64
CA HIS A 217 9.82 -12.58 6.81
C HIS A 217 8.41 -12.62 6.23
N SER A 218 7.58 -11.62 6.50
CA SER A 218 6.23 -11.53 5.94
C SER A 218 6.21 -10.95 4.52
N SER A 219 5.08 -11.06 3.84
CA SER A 219 4.83 -10.41 2.55
C SER A 219 3.79 -9.30 2.66
N LEU A 220 3.74 -8.65 3.83
CA LEU A 220 2.80 -7.55 4.07
C LEU A 220 3.13 -6.40 3.13
N LEU A 221 2.06 -5.79 2.60
CA LEU A 221 2.03 -4.56 1.82
C LEU A 221 1.47 -3.41 2.64
N GLN A 222 0.57 -3.70 3.60
CA GLN A 222 0.07 -2.72 4.56
C GLN A 222 0.14 -3.25 5.98
N LEU A 223 0.59 -2.37 6.87
CA LEU A 223 0.66 -2.62 8.29
C LEU A 223 0.04 -1.44 9.02
N THR A 224 -1.00 -1.70 9.79
CA THR A 224 -1.49 -0.80 10.82
C THR A 224 -1.17 -1.41 12.16
N VAL A 225 -0.41 -0.73 13.00
CA VAL A 225 0.02 -1.27 14.29
C VAL A 225 -0.17 -0.23 15.39
N ASP A 226 -0.65 -0.67 16.54
CA ASP A 226 -0.64 0.16 17.74
C ASP A 226 0.80 0.42 18.20
N SER A 227 1.14 1.66 18.48
CA SER A 227 2.50 2.05 18.85
C SER A 227 2.71 2.15 20.36
N ALA A 228 1.64 2.07 21.16
CA ALA A 228 1.73 2.14 22.62
C ALA A 228 2.60 1.00 23.18
N GLY A 229 3.66 1.34 23.92
CA GLY A 229 4.61 0.37 24.48
C GLY A 229 5.51 -0.34 23.47
N LEU A 230 5.37 -0.06 22.16
CA LEU A 230 6.21 -0.65 21.12
C LEU A 230 7.57 0.06 21.06
N GLN A 231 8.65 -0.69 21.24
CA GLN A 231 10.02 -0.17 21.25
C GLN A 231 10.81 -0.56 20.00
N ARG A 232 10.50 -1.71 19.40
CA ARG A 232 11.17 -2.17 18.17
C ARG A 232 10.19 -2.75 17.18
N LEU A 233 10.25 -2.28 15.94
CA LEU A 233 9.45 -2.80 14.83
C LEU A 233 10.33 -3.07 13.62
N ARG A 234 10.41 -4.31 13.16
CA ARG A 234 11.16 -4.68 11.95
C ARG A 234 10.21 -4.96 10.81
N LEU A 235 10.36 -4.23 9.72
CA LEU A 235 9.42 -4.26 8.59
C LEU A 235 9.92 -5.21 7.49
N PRO A 236 9.02 -5.89 6.76
CA PRO A 236 9.39 -6.57 5.53
C PRO A 236 9.72 -5.54 4.44
N SER A 237 10.61 -5.90 3.51
CA SER A 237 10.97 -5.05 2.37
C SER A 237 9.83 -4.87 1.37
N SER A 238 8.79 -5.71 1.44
CA SER A 238 7.62 -5.67 0.55
C SER A 238 6.57 -4.65 0.96
N LEU A 239 6.64 -4.13 2.19
CA LEU A 239 5.62 -3.22 2.71
C LEU A 239 5.53 -1.99 1.77
N ASN A 240 4.40 -1.30 1.76
CA ASN A 240 4.21 -0.04 1.03
C ASN A 240 3.67 1.05 1.96
N SER A 241 2.83 0.67 2.92
CA SER A 241 2.18 1.59 3.84
C SER A 241 2.32 1.13 5.28
N LEU A 242 2.72 2.07 6.14
CA LEU A 242 2.78 1.89 7.59
C LEU A 242 1.88 2.92 8.26
N PHE A 243 0.96 2.45 9.10
CA PHE A 243 0.18 3.28 9.99
C PHE A 243 0.54 2.96 11.44
N LEU A 244 1.23 3.90 12.10
CA LEU A 244 1.43 3.89 13.55
C LEU A 244 0.23 4.55 14.23
N ARG A 245 -0.62 3.72 14.87
CA ARG A 245 -1.76 4.20 15.66
C ARG A 245 -1.33 4.51 17.08
N GLY A 246 -1.99 5.48 17.69
CA GLY A 246 -1.68 5.90 19.06
C GLY A 246 -0.44 6.80 19.14
N PRO A 247 -0.05 7.18 20.36
CA PRO A 247 1.12 8.02 20.57
C PRO A 247 2.40 7.23 20.28
N VAL A 248 3.23 7.76 19.38
CA VAL A 248 4.55 7.18 19.10
C VAL A 248 5.52 7.57 20.22
N GLU A 249 6.02 6.57 20.94
CA GLU A 249 7.02 6.78 21.99
C GLU A 249 8.41 7.10 21.41
N PRO A 250 9.19 7.99 22.07
CA PRO A 250 10.54 8.34 21.61
C PRO A 250 11.50 7.15 21.51
N ALA A 251 11.25 6.08 22.27
CA ALA A 251 12.07 4.87 22.27
C ALA A 251 11.81 3.96 21.06
N LEU A 252 10.72 4.18 20.29
CA LEU A 252 10.39 3.36 19.14
C LEU A 252 11.47 3.47 18.06
N ARG A 253 12.10 2.33 17.77
CA ARG A 253 12.99 2.14 16.64
C ARG A 253 12.33 1.25 15.59
N VAL A 254 12.21 1.78 14.39
CA VAL A 254 11.73 1.05 13.22
C VAL A 254 12.94 0.63 12.38
N GLU A 255 13.07 -0.65 12.10
CA GLU A 255 14.07 -1.20 11.19
C GLU A 255 13.44 -1.36 9.81
N ALA A 256 13.70 -0.37 8.95
CA ALA A 256 13.25 -0.32 7.56
C ALA A 256 14.46 -0.14 6.62
N ALA A 257 14.41 -0.77 5.44
CA ALA A 257 15.40 -0.52 4.39
C ALA A 257 15.35 0.94 3.92
N ALA A 258 16.51 1.50 3.54
CA ALA A 258 16.64 2.87 3.03
C ALA A 258 15.97 3.95 3.92
N ALA A 259 15.92 3.72 5.24
CA ALA A 259 15.25 4.58 6.20
C ALA A 259 13.78 4.91 5.84
N GLY A 260 13.10 4.01 5.12
CA GLY A 260 11.70 4.14 4.76
C GLY A 260 11.40 5.12 3.62
N ASP A 261 12.34 5.38 2.71
CA ASP A 261 12.13 6.33 1.61
C ASP A 261 10.98 5.98 0.65
N TRP A 262 10.65 4.70 0.54
CA TRP A 262 9.54 4.19 -0.25
C TRP A 262 8.21 4.12 0.53
N LEU A 263 8.22 4.32 1.86
CA LEU A 263 7.05 4.15 2.72
C LEU A 263 6.07 5.33 2.63
N ASP A 264 4.80 5.01 2.43
CA ASP A 264 3.68 5.88 2.83
C ASP A 264 3.49 5.74 4.35
N LEU A 265 3.94 6.74 5.12
CA LEU A 265 3.77 6.75 6.57
C LEU A 265 2.48 7.47 6.97
N THR A 266 1.69 6.87 7.84
CA THR A 266 0.55 7.50 8.52
C THR A 266 0.78 7.54 10.02
N LEU A 267 0.60 8.72 10.63
CA LEU A 267 0.68 8.91 12.08
C LEU A 267 -0.64 9.47 12.61
N ASN A 268 -1.06 8.98 13.78
CA ASN A 268 -2.06 9.66 14.59
C ASN A 268 -1.32 10.66 15.50
N SER A 269 -1.64 11.95 15.41
CA SER A 269 -1.05 13.08 16.17
C SER A 269 0.23 13.72 15.58
N SER A 270 0.94 14.49 16.40
CA SER A 270 2.02 15.39 15.99
C SER A 270 3.18 14.67 15.29
N PRO A 271 3.74 15.29 14.23
CA PRO A 271 4.91 14.77 13.55
C PRO A 271 6.08 14.75 14.55
N ARG A 272 6.47 13.56 14.99
CA ARG A 272 7.67 13.34 15.80
C ARG A 272 8.66 12.50 15.00
N PRO A 273 9.97 12.71 15.19
CA PRO A 273 10.96 11.83 14.60
C PRO A 273 10.73 10.40 15.06
N VAL A 274 10.72 9.46 14.11
CA VAL A 274 10.69 8.03 14.40
C VAL A 274 12.02 7.44 13.95
N ALA A 275 12.78 6.87 14.89
CA ALA A 275 14.11 6.36 14.59
C ALA A 275 14.03 5.28 13.50
N GLY A 276 14.74 5.50 12.39
CA GLY A 276 14.75 4.60 11.22
C GLY A 276 13.75 4.93 10.12
N LEU A 277 12.96 6.01 10.25
CA LEU A 277 12.01 6.49 9.22
C LEU A 277 12.33 7.90 8.69
N MET A 278 13.57 8.38 8.86
CA MET A 278 13.99 9.72 8.41
C MET A 278 13.99 9.89 6.89
N GLY A 279 13.96 8.79 6.13
CA GLY A 279 13.93 8.80 4.68
C GLY A 279 12.54 9.01 4.09
N VAL A 280 11.47 8.91 4.90
CA VAL A 280 10.08 8.98 4.46
C VAL A 280 9.81 10.24 3.63
N ARG A 281 9.21 10.03 2.46
CA ARG A 281 8.85 11.09 1.49
C ARG A 281 7.37 11.42 1.49
N VAL A 282 6.52 10.50 1.93
CA VAL A 282 5.06 10.67 1.96
C VAL A 282 4.56 10.45 3.39
N LEU A 283 3.95 11.50 3.95
CA LEU A 283 3.42 11.49 5.32
C LEU A 283 1.94 11.90 5.32
N LYS A 284 1.12 11.09 6.00
CA LYS A 284 -0.28 11.40 6.31
C LYS A 284 -0.41 11.61 7.81
N LEU A 285 -0.91 12.76 8.22
CA LEU A 285 -1.16 13.09 9.62
C LEU A 285 -2.67 13.06 9.86
N HIS A 286 -3.11 12.11 10.67
CA HIS A 286 -4.47 12.04 11.18
C HIS A 286 -4.52 12.70 12.55
N PHE A 287 -5.42 13.66 12.74
CA PHE A 287 -5.52 14.36 14.02
C PHE A 287 -6.95 14.84 14.31
N THR A 288 -7.33 14.72 15.58
CA THR A 288 -8.58 15.22 16.16
C THR A 288 -8.33 16.24 17.28
N ALA A 289 -7.06 16.54 17.56
CA ALA A 289 -6.56 17.49 18.55
C ALA A 289 -5.52 18.43 17.91
N PRO A 290 -5.16 19.57 18.56
CA PRO A 290 -4.13 20.47 18.06
C PRO A 290 -2.83 19.77 17.69
N VAL A 291 -2.28 20.14 16.53
CA VAL A 291 -1.08 19.54 15.94
C VAL A 291 -0.12 20.62 15.47
N SER A 292 1.11 20.58 15.95
CA SER A 292 2.20 21.49 15.54
C SER A 292 2.99 20.88 14.39
N LEU A 293 3.32 21.69 13.38
CA LEU A 293 4.20 21.27 12.29
C LEU A 293 5.68 21.61 12.53
N ALA A 294 6.05 22.22 13.66
CA ALA A 294 7.40 22.72 13.92
C ALA A 294 8.50 21.64 13.85
N ALA A 295 8.19 20.43 14.31
CA ALA A 295 9.14 19.32 14.32
C ALA A 295 9.29 18.61 12.96
N LEU A 296 8.42 18.92 11.99
CA LEU A 296 8.30 18.17 10.74
C LEU A 296 9.57 18.25 9.87
N PRO A 297 10.23 19.41 9.67
CA PRO A 297 11.48 19.49 8.90
C PRO A 297 12.63 18.67 9.52
N ALA A 298 12.69 18.63 10.85
CA ALA A 298 13.70 17.86 11.56
C ALA A 298 13.38 16.36 11.56
N ALA A 299 12.10 15.98 11.66
CA ALA A 299 11.64 14.59 11.72
C ALA A 299 11.65 13.91 10.35
N PHE A 300 11.31 14.64 9.29
CA PHE A 300 11.15 14.13 7.93
C PHE A 300 11.79 15.10 6.92
N PRO A 301 13.12 15.19 6.87
CA PRO A 301 13.84 16.17 6.05
C PRO A 301 13.70 15.92 4.54
N GLN A 302 13.32 14.71 4.13
CA GLN A 302 13.12 14.32 2.73
C GLN A 302 11.64 14.36 2.31
N LEU A 303 10.78 15.01 3.10
CA LEU A 303 9.35 14.97 2.84
C LEU A 303 9.00 15.70 1.53
N GLU A 304 8.37 14.97 0.61
CA GLU A 304 7.90 15.47 -0.69
C GLU A 304 6.38 15.68 -0.69
N ARG A 305 5.64 14.94 0.15
CA ARG A 305 4.19 15.06 0.26
C ARG A 305 3.70 14.95 1.69
N LEU A 306 2.87 15.92 2.09
CA LEU A 306 2.17 15.93 3.37
C LEU A 306 0.66 15.96 3.13
N THR A 307 -0.05 14.98 3.68
CA THR A 307 -1.50 14.98 3.74
C THR A 307 -1.96 15.24 5.17
N LEU A 308 -2.71 16.31 5.39
CA LEU A 308 -3.33 16.65 6.67
C LEU A 308 -4.79 16.18 6.66
N ILE A 309 -5.15 15.31 7.60
CA ILE A 309 -6.49 14.73 7.71
C ILE A 309 -7.04 15.10 9.10
N GLY A 310 -7.83 16.16 9.13
CA GLY A 310 -8.38 16.73 10.37
C GLY A 310 -8.79 18.20 10.20
N PRO A 311 -9.44 18.80 11.22
CA PRO A 311 -9.88 20.19 11.16
C PRO A 311 -8.71 21.16 11.01
N ARG A 312 -8.74 22.02 9.98
CA ARG A 312 -7.58 22.87 9.64
C ARG A 312 -7.19 23.83 10.77
N ARG A 313 -8.17 24.34 11.53
CA ARG A 313 -7.95 25.19 12.71
C ARG A 313 -7.07 24.58 13.81
N LEU A 314 -6.91 23.25 13.82
CA LEU A 314 -6.07 22.55 14.80
C LEU A 314 -4.58 22.52 14.40
N VAL A 315 -4.24 22.97 13.20
CA VAL A 315 -2.85 22.96 12.70
C VAL A 315 -2.15 24.27 13.02
N THR A 316 -1.07 24.21 13.81
CA THR A 316 -0.24 25.36 14.20
C THR A 316 1.15 25.30 13.57
N GLU A 317 1.88 26.43 13.60
CA GLU A 317 3.27 26.55 13.16
C GLU A 317 3.51 26.12 11.70
N ARG A 318 2.60 26.55 10.81
CA ARG A 318 2.63 26.20 9.38
C ARG A 318 3.83 26.79 8.66
N GLU A 319 4.40 27.87 9.18
CA GLU A 319 5.62 28.50 8.69
C GLU A 319 6.83 27.54 8.67
N ALA A 320 6.81 26.48 9.50
CA ALA A 320 7.84 25.44 9.49
C ALA A 320 7.94 24.72 8.13
N LEU A 321 6.86 24.70 7.35
CA LEU A 321 6.85 24.13 6.00
C LEU A 321 7.77 24.87 5.02
N ALA A 322 8.14 26.13 5.30
CA ALA A 322 9.09 26.87 4.49
C ALA A 322 10.48 26.20 4.45
N ALA A 323 10.82 25.39 5.45
CA ALA A 323 12.04 24.59 5.48
C ALA A 323 11.97 23.32 4.60
N LEU A 324 10.81 23.02 4.02
CA LEU A 324 10.58 21.88 3.12
C LEU A 324 10.02 22.37 1.78
N PRO A 325 10.84 23.08 0.98
CA PRO A 325 10.37 23.76 -0.22
C PRO A 325 9.87 22.81 -1.33
N ALA A 326 10.26 21.54 -1.29
CA ALA A 326 9.78 20.51 -2.21
C ALA A 326 8.48 19.83 -1.75
N CYS A 327 8.03 20.07 -0.52
CA CYS A 327 6.88 19.37 0.06
C CYS A 327 5.55 19.93 -0.46
N GLN A 328 4.79 19.09 -1.14
CA GLN A 328 3.42 19.37 -1.54
C GLN A 328 2.47 19.08 -0.39
N VAL A 329 1.67 20.07 0.02
CA VAL A 329 0.71 19.94 1.12
C VAL A 329 -0.71 19.79 0.58
N GLN A 330 -1.39 18.73 0.99
CA GLN A 330 -2.80 18.48 0.76
C GLN A 330 -3.52 18.45 2.11
N ALA A 331 -4.64 19.15 2.25
CA ALA A 331 -5.38 19.19 3.50
C ALA A 331 -6.87 18.89 3.28
N PHE A 332 -7.37 17.92 4.04
CA PHE A 332 -8.74 17.43 4.00
C PHE A 332 -9.40 17.64 5.37
N GLY A 333 -10.49 18.42 5.40
CA GLY A 333 -11.24 18.79 6.61
C GLY A 333 -11.90 20.16 6.46
N GLU A 334 -13.05 20.35 7.12
CA GLU A 334 -13.75 21.65 7.20
C GLU A 334 -12.90 22.70 7.93
N GLU A 335 -13.17 23.99 7.66
CA GLU A 335 -12.45 25.15 8.24
C GLU A 335 -12.43 25.16 9.78
#